data_AF-A0A2G2FY22-F1
#
_entry.id   AF-A0A2G2FY22-F1
#
_cell.length_a   1.000
_cell.length_b   1.000
_cell.length_c   1.000
_cell.angle_alpha   90.00
_cell.angle_beta   90.00
_cell.angle_gamma   90.00
#
_symmetry.space_group_name_H-M   'P 1'
#
loop_
_entity.id
_entity.type
_entity.pdbx_description
1 polymer ?
#
loop_
_entity_poly.entity_id
_entity_poly.type
_entity_poly.pdbx_seq_one_letter_code
_entity_poly.pdbx_strand_id
1 'polypeptide(L)'
;MGVENNVFLVSDASYSHKTRVAGLGVIDLKTGKEYSISKLNIKNSHDAEYMALLYSVKIALENKYKNVVFVYDNQSLCLKKLKIYLKKRTHFSQFLWLKREYVHKADTLAQKARNLREKLLMSSSKKIKFLDKKKVLTDKELLYAFKEGNLNSILKVASLIASHKEKHLIQRYLNIENEGISEKFFTKPLDYKFTNFIYYLLPRPKQIEFYDFLGKACNFKLEKFKIMHYRVESSYIEMLNEVLLRLKASVTLPQMILIKDCSDKKIY
;
A
#
# COMPACT_ATOMS: atom_id res chain seq x y z
N MET A 1 29.11 -36.96 -18.47
CA MET A 1 28.33 -35.72 -18.27
C MET A 1 27.07 -36.08 -17.51
N GLY A 2 26.85 -35.52 -16.31
CA GLY A 2 25.65 -35.84 -15.52
C GLY A 2 24.41 -35.25 -16.19
N VAL A 3 23.34 -36.03 -16.30
CA VAL A 3 22.03 -35.57 -16.79
C VAL A 3 21.52 -34.50 -15.81
N GLU A 4 21.39 -33.24 -16.25
CA GLU A 4 20.78 -32.20 -15.41
C GLU A 4 19.28 -32.50 -15.23
N ASN A 5 18.93 -33.11 -14.09
CA ASN A 5 17.56 -33.50 -13.77
C ASN A 5 16.58 -32.31 -13.80
N ASN A 6 15.37 -32.57 -14.30
CA ASN A 6 14.26 -31.62 -14.28
C ASN A 6 13.86 -31.26 -12.85
N VAL A 7 13.68 -29.97 -12.58
CA VAL A 7 13.17 -29.47 -11.30
C VAL A 7 11.69 -29.16 -11.43
N PHE A 8 10.86 -29.80 -10.62
CA PHE A 8 9.42 -29.55 -10.60
C PHE A 8 9.08 -28.57 -9.48
N LEU A 9 8.54 -27.41 -9.85
CA LEU A 9 7.99 -26.44 -8.91
C LEU A 9 6.48 -26.47 -8.98
N VAL A 10 5.84 -26.95 -7.91
CA VAL A 10 4.38 -27.06 -7.80
C VAL A 10 3.85 -25.83 -7.09
N SER A 11 3.01 -25.06 -7.76
CA SER A 11 2.44 -23.81 -7.23
C SER A 11 0.92 -23.82 -7.22
N ASP A 12 0.35 -23.18 -6.21
CA ASP A 12 -1.08 -22.97 -6.07
C ASP A 12 -1.37 -21.70 -5.25
N ALA A 13 -2.59 -21.18 -5.35
CA ALA A 13 -3.04 -20.01 -4.62
C ALA A 13 -4.29 -20.28 -3.78
N SER A 14 -4.40 -19.56 -2.67
CA SER A 14 -5.63 -19.50 -1.87
C SER A 14 -6.06 -18.06 -1.76
N TYR A 15 -7.25 -17.73 -2.26
CA TYR A 15 -7.76 -16.36 -2.32
C TYR A 15 -9.03 -16.17 -1.48
N SER A 16 -9.13 -15.02 -0.82
CA SER A 16 -10.32 -14.59 -0.08
C SER A 16 -10.93 -13.36 -0.73
N HIS A 17 -12.15 -13.51 -1.26
CA HIS A 17 -12.91 -12.40 -1.84
C HIS A 17 -13.21 -11.31 -0.82
N LYS A 18 -13.43 -11.68 0.45
CA LYS A 18 -13.78 -10.74 1.52
C LYS A 18 -12.63 -9.80 1.85
N THR A 19 -11.42 -10.32 2.00
CA THR A 19 -10.26 -9.56 2.47
C THR A 19 -9.34 -9.11 1.32
N ARG A 20 -9.57 -9.63 0.10
CA ARG A 20 -8.69 -9.47 -1.07
C ARG A 20 -7.25 -9.92 -0.81
N VAL A 21 -7.06 -10.84 0.13
CA VAL A 21 -5.78 -11.46 0.44
C VAL A 21 -5.66 -12.76 -0.34
N ALA A 22 -4.49 -12.96 -0.96
CA ALA A 22 -4.09 -14.27 -1.46
C ALA A 22 -2.89 -14.79 -0.66
N GLY A 23 -2.89 -16.08 -0.36
CA GLY A 23 -1.69 -16.82 -0.05
C GLY A 23 -1.20 -17.53 -1.31
N LEU A 24 0.12 -17.61 -1.47
CA LEU A 24 0.78 -18.26 -2.60
C LEU A 24 1.66 -19.35 -2.01
N GLY A 25 1.50 -20.59 -2.48
CA GLY A 25 2.29 -21.74 -2.05
C GLY A 25 3.11 -22.27 -3.21
N VAL A 26 4.37 -22.64 -2.96
CA VAL A 26 5.25 -23.31 -3.92
C VAL A 26 6.02 -24.41 -3.22
N ILE A 27 6.11 -25.57 -3.87
CA ILE A 27 6.91 -26.71 -3.40
C ILE A 27 7.95 -27.03 -4.46
N ASP A 28 9.21 -27.08 -4.04
CA ASP A 28 10.28 -27.61 -4.86
C ASP A 28 10.42 -29.12 -4.61
N LEU A 29 10.04 -29.93 -5.60
CA LEU A 29 10.12 -31.39 -5.48
C LEU A 29 11.55 -31.92 -5.53
N LYS A 30 12.53 -31.14 -6.01
CA LYS A 30 13.93 -31.54 -6.00
C LYS A 30 14.51 -31.51 -4.60
N THR A 31 14.23 -30.44 -3.85
CA THR A 31 14.82 -30.23 -2.50
C THR A 31 13.86 -30.54 -1.36
N GLY A 32 12.56 -30.72 -1.65
CA GLY A 32 11.51 -30.83 -0.65
C GLY A 32 11.17 -29.50 0.03
N LYS A 33 11.80 -28.38 -0.36
CA LYS A 33 11.57 -27.07 0.27
C LYS A 33 10.19 -26.53 -0.05
N GLU A 34 9.59 -25.93 0.97
CA GLU A 34 8.27 -25.32 0.94
C GLU A 34 8.43 -23.79 1.04
N TYR A 35 7.79 -23.08 0.12
CA TYR A 35 7.81 -21.63 0.05
C TYR A 35 6.37 -21.13 0.14
N SER A 36 6.14 -20.11 0.96
CA SER A 36 4.83 -19.47 0.99
C SER A 36 4.93 -18.00 1.34
N ILE A 37 4.08 -17.19 0.70
CA ILE A 37 3.93 -15.77 1.00
C ILE A 37 2.46 -15.37 0.92
N SER A 38 2.12 -14.19 1.44
CA SER A 38 0.82 -13.57 1.24
C SER A 38 0.92 -12.27 0.44
N LYS A 39 -0.14 -11.96 -0.30
CA LYS A 39 -0.31 -10.73 -1.08
C LYS A 39 -1.64 -10.08 -0.75
N LEU A 40 -1.63 -8.75 -0.66
CA LEU A 40 -2.81 -7.92 -0.44
C LEU A 40 -3.34 -7.36 -1.77
N ASN A 41 -4.58 -6.88 -1.76
CA ASN A 41 -5.22 -6.17 -2.87
C ASN A 41 -5.34 -6.98 -4.17
N ILE A 42 -5.42 -8.30 -4.06
CA ILE A 42 -5.59 -9.19 -5.21
C ILE A 42 -7.03 -9.03 -5.75
N LYS A 43 -7.19 -8.94 -7.07
CA LYS A 43 -8.49 -8.60 -7.69
C LYS A 43 -9.46 -9.76 -7.67
N ASN A 44 -8.99 -10.97 -7.96
CA ASN A 44 -9.80 -12.17 -8.07
C ASN A 44 -8.92 -13.43 -7.91
N SER A 45 -9.55 -14.61 -7.90
CA SER A 45 -8.86 -15.90 -7.80
C SER A 45 -7.92 -16.14 -8.98
N HIS A 46 -8.31 -15.80 -10.21
CA HIS A 46 -7.46 -15.97 -11.40
C HIS A 46 -6.13 -15.20 -11.29
N ASP A 47 -6.16 -13.95 -10.81
CA ASP A 47 -4.97 -13.15 -10.54
C ASP A 47 -4.09 -13.79 -9.44
N ALA A 48 -4.70 -14.42 -8.44
CA ALA A 48 -3.99 -15.12 -7.38
C ALA A 48 -3.21 -16.33 -7.95
N GLU A 49 -3.85 -17.12 -8.81
CA GLU A 49 -3.21 -18.28 -9.47
C GLU A 49 -2.04 -17.85 -10.34
N TYR A 50 -2.23 -16.79 -11.14
CA TYR A 50 -1.14 -16.27 -11.95
C TYR A 50 0.03 -15.77 -11.09
N MET A 51 -0.26 -15.14 -9.94
CA MET A 51 0.77 -14.70 -9.00
C MET A 51 1.52 -15.86 -8.32
N ALA A 52 0.84 -16.97 -8.02
CA ALA A 52 1.50 -18.18 -7.48
C ALA A 52 2.46 -18.77 -8.52
N LEU A 53 2.05 -18.84 -9.78
CA LEU A 53 2.92 -19.25 -10.88
C LEU A 53 4.13 -18.32 -11.03
N LEU A 54 3.93 -17.00 -11.00
CA LEU A 54 5.04 -16.03 -11.02
C LEU A 54 5.98 -16.20 -9.81
N TYR A 55 5.44 -16.53 -8.64
CA TYR A 55 6.23 -16.76 -7.45
C TYR A 55 7.12 -18.01 -7.59
N SER A 56 6.62 -19.08 -8.21
CA SER A 56 7.43 -20.25 -8.55
C SER A 56 8.55 -19.94 -9.54
N VAL A 57 8.28 -19.08 -10.53
CA VAL A 57 9.30 -18.58 -11.46
C VAL A 57 10.38 -17.80 -10.73
N LYS A 58 10.00 -16.93 -9.80
CA LYS A 58 10.95 -16.19 -8.97
C LYS A 58 11.87 -17.15 -8.20
N ILE A 59 11.31 -18.17 -7.55
CA ILE A 59 12.07 -19.18 -6.79
C ILE A 59 13.04 -19.94 -7.71
N ALA A 60 12.62 -20.33 -8.92
CA ALA A 60 13.50 -20.99 -9.88
C ALA A 60 14.73 -20.15 -10.23
N LEU A 61 14.53 -18.85 -10.46
CA LEU A 61 15.60 -17.91 -10.82
C LEU A 61 16.54 -17.66 -9.64
N GLU A 62 16.00 -17.48 -8.42
CA GLU A 62 16.80 -17.30 -7.21
C GLU A 62 17.69 -18.52 -6.91
N ASN A 63 17.18 -19.74 -7.15
CA ASN A 63 17.93 -20.98 -7.00
C ASN A 63 18.77 -21.35 -8.25
N LYS A 64 18.79 -20.50 -9.28
CA LYS A 64 19.55 -20.70 -10.53
C LYS A 64 19.27 -22.05 -11.21
N TYR A 65 18.02 -22.53 -11.18
CA TYR A 65 17.65 -23.75 -11.87
C TYR A 65 17.65 -23.56 -13.39
N LYS A 66 18.27 -24.51 -14.10
CA LYS A 66 18.39 -24.46 -15.55
C LYS A 66 17.25 -25.14 -16.29
N ASN A 67 16.78 -26.30 -15.79
CA ASN A 67 15.71 -27.11 -16.37
C ASN A 67 14.55 -27.21 -15.39
N VAL A 68 13.45 -26.50 -15.66
CA VAL A 68 12.35 -26.33 -14.69
C VAL A 68 11.00 -26.65 -15.34
N VAL A 69 10.18 -27.41 -14.62
CA VAL A 69 8.77 -27.66 -14.93
C VAL A 69 7.93 -26.92 -13.89
N PHE A 70 7.17 -25.93 -14.34
CA PHE A 70 6.23 -25.19 -13.51
C PHE A 70 4.87 -25.89 -13.54
N VAL A 71 4.46 -26.41 -12.39
CA VAL A 71 3.21 -27.16 -12.21
C VAL A 71 2.17 -26.25 -11.54
N TYR A 72 0.97 -26.18 -12.11
CA TYR A 72 -0.14 -25.31 -11.67
C TYR A 72 -1.49 -25.95 -12.01
N ASP A 73 -2.58 -25.49 -11.39
CA ASP A 73 -3.90 -26.13 -11.54
C ASP A 73 -4.96 -25.31 -12.29
N ASN A 74 -4.61 -24.09 -12.70
CA ASN A 74 -5.51 -23.22 -13.47
C ASN A 74 -5.19 -23.21 -14.97
N GLN A 75 -5.97 -23.98 -15.75
CA GLN A 75 -5.81 -24.09 -17.21
C GLN A 75 -6.03 -22.77 -17.97
N SER A 76 -6.72 -21.78 -17.38
CA SER A 76 -7.09 -20.54 -18.06
C SER A 76 -5.97 -19.49 -18.12
N LEU A 77 -4.82 -19.75 -17.49
CA LEU A 77 -3.72 -18.78 -17.42
C LEU A 77 -3.07 -18.52 -18.80
N CYS A 78 -2.92 -17.24 -19.16
CA CYS A 78 -2.21 -16.85 -20.38
C CYS A 78 -0.69 -16.81 -20.17
N LEU A 79 0.02 -17.82 -20.68
CA LEU A 79 1.46 -18.02 -20.41
C LEU A 79 2.40 -17.42 -21.46
N LYS A 80 1.89 -16.80 -22.53
CA LYS A 80 2.70 -16.36 -23.68
C LYS A 80 3.83 -15.40 -23.27
N LYS A 81 3.50 -14.38 -22.47
CA LYS A 81 4.48 -13.39 -21.97
C LYS A 81 5.50 -14.04 -21.03
N LEU A 82 5.05 -14.97 -20.19
CA LEU A 82 5.92 -15.64 -19.23
C LEU A 82 6.93 -16.57 -19.92
N LYS A 83 6.51 -17.31 -20.94
CA LYS A 83 7.40 -18.13 -21.79
C LYS A 83 8.48 -17.28 -22.46
N ILE A 84 8.12 -16.12 -23.01
CA ILE A 84 9.09 -15.18 -23.61
C ILE A 84 10.09 -14.69 -22.56
N TYR A 85 9.61 -14.35 -21.37
CA TYR A 85 10.46 -13.89 -20.26
C TYR A 85 11.50 -14.93 -19.83
N LEU A 86 11.12 -16.22 -19.80
CA LEU A 86 11.98 -17.32 -19.35
C LEU A 86 13.00 -17.79 -20.38
N LYS A 87 12.75 -17.60 -21.68
CA LYS A 87 13.64 -18.05 -22.77
C LYS A 87 15.09 -17.56 -22.63
N LYS A 88 15.31 -16.40 -22.00
CA LYS A 88 16.65 -15.81 -21.78
C LYS A 88 17.23 -16.09 -20.38
N ARG A 89 16.51 -16.81 -19.52
CA ARG A 89 16.82 -16.93 -18.09
C ARG A 89 16.90 -18.37 -17.58
N THR A 90 16.41 -19.32 -18.37
CA THR A 90 16.45 -20.76 -18.10
C THR A 90 16.92 -21.47 -19.36
N HIS A 91 17.59 -22.62 -19.23
CA HIS A 91 17.97 -23.42 -20.38
C HIS A 91 16.74 -24.13 -20.96
N PHE A 92 15.95 -24.73 -20.09
CA PHE A 92 14.67 -25.34 -20.42
C PHE A 92 13.60 -24.94 -19.40
N SER A 93 12.43 -24.53 -19.91
CA SER A 93 11.25 -24.28 -19.09
C SER A 93 10.00 -24.89 -19.72
N GLN A 94 9.25 -25.65 -18.91
CA GLN A 94 7.98 -26.24 -19.30
C GLN A 94 6.88 -25.82 -18.31
N PHE A 95 5.65 -25.75 -18.81
CA PHE A 95 4.47 -25.47 -18.02
C PHE A 95 3.56 -26.68 -18.09
N LEU A 96 3.27 -27.28 -16.95
CA LEU A 96 2.45 -28.47 -16.82
C LEU A 96 1.21 -28.12 -15.99
N TRP A 97 0.05 -28.17 -16.63
CA TRP A 97 -1.22 -28.07 -15.91
C TRP A 97 -1.60 -29.44 -15.34
N LEU A 98 -1.98 -29.50 -14.07
CA LEU A 98 -2.52 -30.70 -13.42
C LEU A 98 -3.81 -30.35 -12.68
N LYS A 99 -4.66 -31.35 -12.41
CA LYS A 99 -5.82 -31.16 -11.53
C LYS A 99 -5.39 -30.83 -10.10
N ARG A 100 -6.28 -30.15 -9.35
CA ARG A 100 -6.06 -29.72 -7.97
C ARG A 100 -5.59 -30.83 -7.03
N GLU A 101 -6.05 -32.06 -7.23
CA GLU A 101 -5.64 -33.25 -6.44
C GLU A 101 -4.12 -33.47 -6.44
N TYR A 102 -3.43 -33.09 -7.52
CA TYR A 102 -1.97 -33.22 -7.66
C TYR A 102 -1.18 -32.04 -7.08
N VAL A 103 -1.86 -30.94 -6.70
CA VAL A 103 -1.21 -29.74 -6.12
C VAL A 103 -1.65 -29.45 -4.68
N HIS A 104 -2.39 -30.36 -4.04
CA HIS A 104 -2.99 -30.21 -2.71
C HIS A 104 -2.02 -29.69 -1.63
N LYS A 105 -0.75 -30.07 -1.72
CA LYS A 105 0.26 -29.66 -0.74
C LYS A 105 0.62 -28.17 -0.92
N ALA A 106 0.68 -27.69 -2.16
CA ALA A 106 0.85 -26.25 -2.46
C ALA A 106 -0.40 -25.44 -2.07
N ASP A 107 -1.61 -25.99 -2.30
CA ASP A 107 -2.89 -25.40 -1.84
C ASP A 107 -2.87 -25.18 -0.32
N THR A 108 -2.47 -26.21 0.42
CA THR A 108 -2.40 -26.17 1.89
C THR A 108 -1.42 -25.10 2.37
N LEU A 109 -0.27 -24.96 1.71
CA LEU A 109 0.70 -23.90 2.01
C LEU A 109 0.13 -22.51 1.73
N ALA A 110 -0.52 -22.34 0.58
CA ALA A 110 -1.18 -21.10 0.21
C ALA A 110 -2.28 -20.73 1.22
N GLN A 111 -3.10 -21.69 1.63
CA GLN A 111 -4.15 -21.50 2.62
C GLN A 111 -3.59 -21.09 3.98
N LYS A 112 -2.51 -21.73 4.45
CA LYS A 112 -1.82 -21.35 5.69
C LYS A 112 -1.30 -19.91 5.64
N ALA A 113 -0.65 -19.52 4.54
CA ALA A 113 -0.13 -18.16 4.36
C ALA A 113 -1.24 -17.10 4.30
N ARG A 114 -2.35 -17.39 3.60
CA ARG A 114 -3.54 -16.52 3.59
C ARG A 114 -4.12 -16.38 5.00
N ASN A 115 -4.40 -17.50 5.67
CA ASN A 115 -5.02 -17.51 6.99
C ASN A 115 -4.15 -16.79 8.02
N LEU A 116 -2.82 -16.98 7.99
CA LEU A 116 -1.91 -16.25 8.87
C LEU A 116 -2.00 -14.74 8.60
N ARG A 117 -1.99 -14.33 7.33
CA ARG A 117 -2.10 -12.91 6.98
C ARG A 117 -3.45 -12.32 7.40
N GLU A 118 -4.55 -13.03 7.18
CA GLU A 118 -5.87 -12.60 7.61
C GLU A 118 -5.97 -12.54 9.15
N LYS A 119 -5.40 -13.51 9.87
CA LYS A 119 -5.30 -13.46 11.33
C LYS A 119 -4.45 -12.28 11.80
N LEU A 120 -3.34 -11.98 11.13
CA LEU A 120 -2.50 -10.81 11.44
C LEU A 120 -3.23 -9.50 11.16
N LEU A 121 -3.98 -9.42 10.06
CA LEU A 121 -4.87 -8.30 9.79
C LEU A 121 -5.92 -8.21 10.89
N MET A 122 -6.57 -9.30 11.29
CA MET A 122 -7.59 -9.32 12.34
C MET A 122 -7.04 -9.06 13.76
N SER A 123 -5.80 -9.46 14.05
CA SER A 123 -5.18 -9.26 15.37
C SER A 123 -4.58 -7.86 15.52
N SER A 124 -4.01 -7.30 14.43
CA SER A 124 -3.81 -5.85 14.32
C SER A 124 -5.14 -5.08 14.33
N SER A 125 -6.25 -5.78 14.05
CA SER A 125 -7.64 -5.31 14.14
C SER A 125 -8.37 -5.57 15.46
N LYS A 126 -7.70 -5.53 16.63
CA LYS A 126 -8.41 -4.94 17.79
C LYS A 126 -8.91 -3.51 17.47
N LYS A 127 -8.39 -2.90 16.39
CA LYS A 127 -8.74 -1.60 15.79
C LYS A 127 -9.77 -1.63 14.64
N ILE A 128 -10.33 -2.78 14.22
CA ILE A 128 -11.39 -2.85 13.18
C ILE A 128 -12.62 -3.63 13.70
N LYS A 129 -13.12 -3.24 14.88
CA LYS A 129 -14.52 -3.55 15.26
C LYS A 129 -15.51 -2.47 14.82
N PHE A 130 -15.03 -1.38 14.22
CA PHE A 130 -15.86 -0.22 13.90
C PHE A 130 -16.32 -0.12 12.44
N LEU A 131 -15.76 -0.91 11.52
CA LEU A 131 -16.00 -0.71 10.08
C LEU A 131 -17.00 -1.67 9.43
N ASP A 132 -17.35 -2.80 10.05
CA ASP A 132 -18.17 -3.82 9.37
C ASP A 132 -19.68 -3.72 9.65
N LYS A 133 -20.19 -2.68 10.36
CA LYS A 133 -21.65 -2.52 10.59
C LYS A 133 -22.23 -1.10 10.54
N LYS A 134 -21.43 -0.04 10.47
CA LYS A 134 -21.95 1.33 10.34
C LYS A 134 -21.53 1.93 9.00
N LYS A 135 -22.51 2.30 8.16
CA LYS A 135 -22.27 3.07 6.91
C LYS A 135 -21.64 4.46 7.18
N VAL A 136 -21.61 4.91 8.44
CA VAL A 136 -21.10 6.20 8.87
C VAL A 136 -20.25 6.00 10.12
N LEU A 137 -18.97 6.39 10.06
CA LEU A 137 -18.11 6.45 11.24
C LEU A 137 -18.67 7.52 12.20
N THR A 138 -18.72 7.23 13.49
CA THR A 138 -18.91 8.26 14.51
C THR A 138 -17.68 9.17 14.56
N ASP A 139 -17.86 10.39 15.05
CA ASP A 139 -16.79 11.38 15.17
C ASP A 139 -15.53 10.86 15.91
N LYS A 140 -15.74 10.07 16.96
CA LYS A 140 -14.65 9.42 17.72
C LYS A 140 -13.92 8.36 16.89
N GLU A 141 -14.66 7.56 16.12
CA GLU A 141 -14.10 6.54 15.23
C GLU A 141 -13.34 7.20 14.06
N LEU A 142 -13.85 8.31 13.53
CA LEU A 142 -13.21 9.11 12.51
C LEU A 142 -11.87 9.68 13.00
N LEU A 143 -11.88 10.31 14.18
CA LEU A 143 -10.69 10.88 14.79
C LEU A 143 -9.63 9.80 15.06
N TYR A 144 -10.05 8.63 15.53
CA TYR A 144 -9.17 7.50 15.78
C TYR A 144 -8.53 6.97 14.49
N ALA A 145 -9.33 6.76 13.44
CA ALA A 145 -8.86 6.26 12.15
C ALA A 145 -7.81 7.20 11.51
N PHE A 146 -7.99 8.52 11.65
CA PHE A 146 -7.05 9.50 11.13
C PHE A 146 -5.72 9.52 11.91
N LYS A 147 -5.75 9.46 13.25
CA LYS A 147 -4.54 9.47 14.09
C LYS A 147 -3.67 8.22 13.95
N GLU A 148 -4.27 7.11 13.53
CA GLU A 148 -3.59 5.84 13.29
C GLU A 148 -2.90 5.76 11.91
N GLY A 149 -3.15 6.74 11.03
CA GLY A 149 -2.48 6.82 9.73
C GLY A 149 -0.98 7.09 9.85
N ASN A 150 -0.21 6.69 8.83
CA ASN A 150 1.19 7.14 8.76
C ASN A 150 1.24 8.68 8.54
N LEU A 151 2.30 9.32 9.05
CA LEU A 151 2.47 10.78 9.03
C LEU A 151 2.26 11.39 7.63
N ASN A 152 2.85 10.75 6.61
CA ASN A 152 2.72 11.19 5.22
C ASN A 152 1.26 11.16 4.72
N SER A 153 0.50 10.14 5.11
CA SER A 153 -0.92 10.03 4.74
C SER A 153 -1.76 11.07 5.46
N ILE A 154 -1.51 11.30 6.75
CA ILE A 154 -2.19 12.33 7.55
C ILE A 154 -2.00 13.71 6.90
N LEU A 155 -0.75 14.06 6.60
CA LEU A 155 -0.40 15.36 6.04
C LEU A 155 -0.84 15.53 4.58
N LYS A 156 -0.72 14.47 3.76
CA LYS A 156 -1.24 14.48 2.39
C LYS A 156 -2.75 14.68 2.37
N VAL A 157 -3.47 14.08 3.30
CA VAL A 157 -4.93 14.22 3.41
C VAL A 157 -5.30 15.62 3.95
N ALA A 158 -4.58 16.14 4.93
CA ALA A 158 -4.77 17.52 5.40
C ALA A 158 -4.55 18.56 4.28
N SER A 159 -3.68 18.26 3.31
CA SER A 159 -3.43 19.16 2.16
C SER A 159 -4.66 19.41 1.27
N LEU A 160 -5.73 18.62 1.40
CA LEU A 160 -6.94 18.76 0.57
C LEU A 160 -7.80 19.97 0.94
N ILE A 161 -7.81 20.34 2.22
CA ILE A 161 -8.48 21.56 2.72
C ILE A 161 -7.51 22.75 2.84
N ALA A 162 -6.21 22.50 2.65
CA ALA A 162 -5.17 23.49 2.80
C ALA A 162 -5.18 24.54 1.66
N SER A 163 -5.03 25.80 2.04
CA SER A 163 -4.62 26.90 1.18
C SER A 163 -3.21 26.69 0.61
N HIS A 164 -2.82 27.52 -0.36
CA HIS A 164 -1.48 27.46 -0.97
C HIS A 164 -0.35 27.59 0.07
N LYS A 165 -0.51 28.48 1.05
CA LYS A 165 0.50 28.70 2.12
C LYS A 165 0.64 27.48 3.04
N GLU A 166 -0.49 26.85 3.35
CA GLU A 166 -0.57 25.66 4.22
C GLU A 166 -0.04 24.40 3.53
N LYS A 167 -0.23 24.28 2.21
CA LYS A 167 0.42 23.24 1.42
C LYS A 167 1.94 23.37 1.44
N HIS A 168 2.45 24.59 1.33
CA HIS A 168 3.88 24.86 1.44
C HIS A 168 4.43 24.53 2.84
N LEU A 169 3.69 24.83 3.91
CA LEU A 169 3.99 24.40 5.29
C LEU A 169 4.13 22.88 5.39
N ILE A 170 3.14 22.13 4.88
CA ILE A 170 3.15 20.67 4.90
C ILE A 170 4.37 20.13 4.14
N GLN A 171 4.64 20.63 2.94
CA GLN A 171 5.77 20.18 2.12
C GLN A 171 7.11 20.41 2.82
N ARG A 172 7.30 21.60 3.43
CA ARG A 172 8.52 21.91 4.16
C ARG A 172 8.71 21.04 5.39
N TYR A 173 7.63 20.74 6.12
CA TYR A 173 7.70 19.83 7.27
C TYR A 173 8.06 18.40 6.83
N LEU A 174 7.52 17.92 5.71
CA LEU A 174 7.81 16.59 5.16
C LEU A 174 9.26 16.43 4.65
N ASN A 175 9.88 17.51 4.17
CA ASN A 175 11.22 17.49 3.59
C ASN A 175 12.33 17.85 4.59
N ILE A 176 12.00 18.05 5.87
CA ILE A 176 12.93 18.56 6.89
C ILE A 176 14.16 17.65 7.10
N GLU A 177 14.00 16.34 6.93
CA GLU A 177 15.09 15.36 7.08
C GLU A 177 16.15 15.48 5.96
N ASN A 178 15.79 16.04 4.80
CA ASN A 178 16.66 16.12 3.63
C ASN A 178 17.33 17.49 3.45
N GLU A 179 16.68 18.58 3.88
CA GLU A 179 17.14 19.95 3.58
C GLU A 179 17.58 20.72 4.83
N GLY A 180 17.27 20.23 6.03
CA GLY A 180 17.38 21.04 7.25
C GLY A 180 16.49 22.29 7.20
N ILE A 181 16.60 23.16 8.21
CA ILE A 181 15.97 24.48 8.18
C ILE A 181 17.10 25.51 8.15
N SER A 182 17.44 25.98 6.96
CA SER A 182 18.51 26.98 6.78
C SER A 182 18.03 28.40 7.06
N GLU A 183 16.75 28.72 6.80
CA GLU A 183 16.19 30.07 6.97
C GLU A 183 14.74 30.05 7.44
N LYS A 184 14.30 31.13 8.10
CA LYS A 184 12.89 31.34 8.48
C LYS A 184 12.10 31.80 7.25
N PHE A 185 11.18 30.97 6.77
CA PHE A 185 10.44 31.18 5.52
C PHE A 185 9.01 31.72 5.71
N PHE A 186 8.45 31.70 6.93
CA PHE A 186 7.15 32.32 7.20
C PHE A 186 7.29 33.70 7.82
N THR A 187 7.01 34.73 7.03
CA THR A 187 7.05 36.15 7.44
C THR A 187 5.71 36.68 7.95
N LYS A 188 4.60 36.01 7.64
CA LYS A 188 3.25 36.37 8.11
C LYS A 188 2.72 35.32 9.09
N PRO A 189 1.90 35.70 10.08
CA PRO A 189 1.27 34.75 10.99
C PRO A 189 0.59 33.59 10.25
N LEU A 190 0.76 32.38 10.78
CA LEU A 190 0.08 31.18 10.27
C LEU A 190 -1.39 31.21 10.65
N ASP A 191 -2.21 30.51 9.86
CA ASP A 191 -3.57 30.19 10.28
C ASP A 191 -3.49 29.19 11.45
N TYR A 192 -3.86 29.67 12.63
CA TYR A 192 -3.88 28.85 13.84
C TYR A 192 -4.93 27.74 13.74
N LYS A 193 -6.06 27.92 13.03
CA LYS A 193 -7.07 26.86 12.88
C LYS A 193 -6.47 25.64 12.18
N PHE A 194 -5.79 25.85 11.05
CA PHE A 194 -5.16 24.75 10.30
C PHE A 194 -3.89 24.21 10.96
N THR A 195 -3.07 25.08 11.54
CA THR A 195 -1.86 24.65 12.25
C THR A 195 -2.20 23.77 13.45
N ASN A 196 -3.29 24.10 14.16
CA ASN A 196 -3.82 23.29 15.26
C ASN A 196 -4.35 21.96 14.74
N PHE A 197 -5.10 21.99 13.63
CA PHE A 197 -5.58 20.78 12.97
C PHE A 197 -4.45 19.78 12.71
N ILE A 198 -3.34 20.22 12.11
CA ILE A 198 -2.17 19.35 11.93
C ILE A 198 -1.62 18.90 13.28
N TYR A 199 -1.34 19.83 14.20
CA TYR A 199 -0.76 19.52 15.51
C TYR A 199 -1.54 18.42 16.24
N TYR A 200 -2.88 18.48 16.22
CA TYR A 200 -3.73 17.49 16.90
C TYR A 200 -3.77 16.12 16.24
N LEU A 201 -3.54 16.04 14.92
CA LEU A 201 -3.50 14.77 14.19
C LEU A 201 -2.18 14.01 14.38
N LEU A 202 -1.12 14.72 14.76
CA LEU A 202 0.18 14.11 14.99
C LEU A 202 0.21 13.30 16.30
N PRO A 203 0.92 12.16 16.36
CA PRO A 203 1.19 11.47 17.62
C PRO A 203 2.07 12.33 18.53
N ARG A 204 1.98 12.17 19.86
CA ARG A 204 2.67 13.01 20.85
C ARG A 204 4.15 13.31 20.55
N PRO A 205 4.99 12.34 20.14
CA PRO A 205 6.39 12.64 19.79
C PRO A 205 6.50 13.61 18.61
N LYS A 206 5.68 13.42 17.58
CA LYS A 206 5.65 14.27 16.37
C LYS A 206 5.03 15.64 16.62
N GLN A 207 4.17 15.79 17.63
CA GLN A 207 3.65 17.10 18.04
C GLN A 207 4.77 18.04 18.50
N ILE A 208 5.71 17.51 19.28
CA ILE A 208 6.86 18.26 19.79
C ILE A 208 7.76 18.64 18.60
N GLU A 209 8.12 17.68 17.76
CA GLU A 209 8.92 17.93 16.55
C GLU A 209 8.29 18.97 15.61
N PHE A 210 6.96 18.90 15.42
CA PHE A 210 6.25 19.86 14.59
C PHE A 210 6.24 21.26 15.19
N TYR A 211 6.04 21.38 16.50
CA TYR A 211 6.11 22.68 17.18
C TYR A 211 7.53 23.29 17.09
N ASP A 212 8.56 22.47 17.27
CA ASP A 212 9.95 22.90 17.14
C ASP A 212 10.28 23.33 15.70
N PHE A 213 9.76 22.60 14.71
CA PHE A 213 9.81 23.00 13.30
C PHE A 213 9.19 24.37 13.07
N LEU A 214 7.98 24.61 13.58
CA LEU A 214 7.32 25.92 13.44
C LEU A 214 8.16 27.04 14.06
N GLY A 215 8.75 26.79 15.24
CA GLY A 215 9.61 27.77 15.93
C GLY A 215 10.85 28.17 15.13
N LYS A 216 11.40 27.23 14.35
CA LYS A 216 12.53 27.47 13.44
C LYS A 216 12.10 28.07 12.10
N ALA A 217 10.88 27.79 11.64
CA ALA A 217 10.36 28.21 10.34
C ALA A 217 9.77 29.64 10.33
N CYS A 218 9.34 30.16 11.49
CA CYS A 218 8.58 31.42 11.58
C CYS A 218 9.45 32.61 12.00
N ASN A 219 9.26 33.77 11.34
CA ASN A 219 9.86 35.06 11.69
C ASN A 219 9.09 35.85 12.75
N PHE A 220 8.02 35.28 13.30
CA PHE A 220 7.19 35.88 14.34
C PHE A 220 7.10 34.96 15.55
N LYS A 221 6.75 35.54 16.70
CA LYS A 221 6.58 34.78 17.94
C LYS A 221 5.35 33.88 17.84
N LEU A 222 5.56 32.57 18.01
CA LEU A 222 4.45 31.63 18.11
C LEU A 222 3.79 31.73 19.48
N GLU A 223 2.47 31.87 19.47
CA GLU A 223 1.69 31.85 20.70
C GLU A 223 1.35 30.40 21.05
N LYS A 224 2.19 29.80 21.91
CA LYS A 224 2.06 28.39 22.34
C LYS A 224 0.65 28.03 22.77
N PHE A 225 -0.05 28.91 23.48
CA PHE A 225 -1.42 28.67 23.92
C PHE A 225 -2.41 28.63 22.75
N LYS A 226 -2.25 29.48 21.72
CA LYS A 226 -3.08 29.44 20.50
C LYS A 226 -2.89 28.14 19.73
N ILE A 227 -1.68 27.58 19.79
CA ILE A 227 -1.36 26.31 19.12
C ILE A 227 -1.87 25.10 19.90
N MET A 228 -1.66 25.10 21.22
CA MET A 228 -1.89 23.92 22.06
C MET A 228 -3.29 23.87 22.68
N HIS A 229 -4.01 24.99 22.78
CA HIS A 229 -5.20 25.09 23.63
C HIS A 229 -6.53 25.11 22.88
N TYR A 230 -6.53 25.10 21.55
CA TYR A 230 -7.75 24.93 20.78
C TYR A 230 -8.18 23.45 20.87
N ARG A 231 -8.83 23.05 21.96
CA ARG A 231 -9.24 21.65 22.24
C ARG A 231 -10.71 21.38 21.97
N VAL A 232 -11.34 22.13 21.07
CA VAL A 232 -12.75 21.88 20.78
C VAL A 232 -12.83 20.73 19.79
N GLU A 233 -13.06 19.51 20.30
CA GLU A 233 -13.19 18.27 19.52
C GLU A 233 -14.11 18.48 18.30
N SER A 234 -15.18 19.25 18.45
CA SER A 234 -16.13 19.60 17.37
C SER A 234 -15.48 20.34 16.19
N SER A 235 -14.58 21.29 16.42
CA SER A 235 -13.88 22.01 15.33
C SER A 235 -12.93 21.08 14.55
N TYR A 236 -12.34 20.08 15.19
CA TYR A 236 -11.52 19.08 14.52
C TYR A 236 -12.36 18.13 13.66
N ILE A 237 -13.48 17.69 14.21
CA ILE A 237 -14.45 16.85 13.53
C ILE A 237 -14.98 17.56 12.28
N GLU A 238 -15.29 18.85 12.39
CA GLU A 238 -15.72 19.69 11.27
C GLU A 238 -14.70 19.69 10.13
N MET A 239 -13.42 19.92 10.45
CA MET A 239 -12.34 19.89 9.46
C MET A 239 -12.09 18.49 8.88
N LEU A 240 -12.20 17.44 9.68
CA LEU A 240 -12.12 16.05 9.19
C LEU A 240 -13.28 15.71 8.25
N ASN A 241 -14.49 16.19 8.55
CA ASN A 241 -15.64 16.03 7.68
C ASN A 241 -15.46 16.80 6.37
N GLU A 242 -14.91 18.01 6.40
CA GLU A 242 -14.58 18.75 5.18
C GLU A 242 -13.53 18.00 4.33
N VAL A 243 -12.50 17.45 4.96
CA VAL A 243 -11.51 16.59 4.30
C VAL A 243 -12.19 15.38 3.63
N LEU A 244 -13.08 14.69 4.35
CA LEU A 244 -13.81 13.55 3.81
C LEU A 244 -14.72 13.94 2.64
N LEU A 245 -15.38 15.09 2.71
CA LEU A 245 -16.19 15.63 1.63
C LEU A 245 -15.35 15.89 0.38
N ARG A 246 -14.18 16.54 0.53
CA ARG A 246 -13.26 16.79 -0.60
C ARG A 246 -12.67 15.50 -1.17
N LEU A 247 -12.36 14.51 -0.32
CA LEU A 247 -11.94 13.18 -0.77
C LEU A 247 -13.02 12.50 -1.60
N LYS A 248 -14.27 12.48 -1.12
CA LYS A 248 -15.40 11.93 -1.87
C LYS A 248 -15.56 12.65 -3.21
N ALA A 249 -15.53 13.97 -3.22
CA ALA A 249 -15.60 14.79 -4.44
C ALA A 249 -14.48 14.46 -5.43
N SER A 250 -13.24 14.26 -4.94
CA SER A 250 -12.08 13.88 -5.78
C SER A 250 -12.16 12.47 -6.35
N VAL A 251 -12.89 11.56 -5.70
CA VAL A 251 -13.12 10.18 -6.16
C VAL A 251 -14.31 10.11 -7.13
N THR A 252 -15.29 11.01 -6.99
CA THR A 252 -16.43 11.16 -7.91
C THR A 252 -16.14 12.04 -9.12
N LEU A 253 -15.04 12.79 -9.16
CA LEU A 253 -14.54 13.39 -10.40
C LEU A 253 -14.03 12.25 -11.30
N PRO A 254 -14.68 11.96 -12.44
CA PRO A 254 -14.11 11.07 -13.42
C PRO A 254 -12.75 11.62 -13.84
N GLN A 255 -11.90 10.72 -14.33
CA GLN A 255 -10.66 11.03 -15.04
C GLN A 255 -10.89 11.96 -16.25
N MET A 256 -11.22 13.23 -16.01
CA MET A 256 -11.19 14.33 -16.98
C MET A 256 -9.95 15.18 -16.72
N ILE A 257 -8.80 14.52 -16.64
CA ILE A 257 -7.61 15.02 -17.31
C ILE A 257 -7.19 13.89 -18.24
N LEU A 258 -8.00 13.75 -19.30
CA LEU A 258 -7.49 13.29 -20.58
C LEU A 258 -6.24 14.11 -20.86
N ILE A 259 -5.13 13.39 -20.94
CA ILE A 259 -3.97 13.72 -21.75
C ILE A 259 -4.54 14.27 -23.08
N LYS A 260 -4.54 15.60 -23.24
CA LYS A 260 -4.59 16.20 -24.57
C LYS A 260 -3.16 16.24 -25.08
N ASP A 261 -2.89 15.25 -25.93
CA ASP A 261 -2.00 15.30 -27.09
C ASP A 261 -0.82 16.27 -27.04
N CYS A 262 0.34 15.73 -26.70
CA CYS A 262 1.57 16.10 -27.41
C CYS A 262 1.50 15.49 -28.81
N SER A 263 0.93 16.21 -29.77
CA SER A 263 1.15 15.98 -31.19
C SER A 263 1.14 17.28 -31.98
N ASP A 264 2.01 18.21 -31.60
CA ASP A 264 2.52 19.20 -32.55
C ASP A 264 3.66 18.57 -33.36
N LYS A 265 3.28 17.93 -34.47
CA LYS A 265 4.15 17.78 -35.65
C LYS A 265 3.37 18.13 -36.91
N LYS A 266 3.65 19.36 -37.35
CA LYS A 266 3.79 19.86 -38.73
C LYS A 266 2.57 19.91 -39.67
N ILE A 267 2.15 21.15 -39.89
CA ILE A 267 1.80 21.76 -41.18
C ILE A 267 2.52 23.14 -41.09
N TYR A 268 3.48 23.59 -41.89
CA TYR A 268 3.95 23.33 -43.26
C TYR A 268 5.43 22.90 -43.30
#